data_AF-A0A944WVV5-F1
#
_entry.id   AF-A0A944WVV5-F1
#
_cell.length_a   1.000
_cell.length_b   1.000
_cell.length_c   1.000
_cell.angle_alpha   90.00
_cell.angle_beta   90.00
_cell.angle_gamma   90.00
#
_symmetry.space_group_name_H-M   'P 1'
#
loop_
_entity.id
_entity.type
_entity.pdbx_description
1 polymer ?
#
loop_
_entity_poly.entity_id
_entity_poly.type
_entity_poly.pdbx_seq_one_letter_code
_entity_poly.pdbx_strand_id
1 'polypeptide(L)'
;MFESMVTSIADAGRELLYGGRKPLLQSKSTMLELCHSLLGQKGEALGTALAREVLDRYQGYSDEDKAWFFQTLKGKFEPDSEKLRDAIQVFLANSSAENRLKLERVVETPRQHLIRALNMAPDGTVALVQMRKDLQAYVKDDPSLKVVDADFVHLFKSWFNRGFLHLEQISWDTPAAILEKLIAYEAVHAITGWDDLRRRLEADRRCYAFFHPALPADPLIFVEVALTKGLASSVQTLLQDEAEGAGMRQKQADTAIFYSISNCQAGLKGISFGNFLIKQVAAELKAELPHLKMFSTLSPVPGFNHWRKANDLDEVSAADADDNARKNLMQSCAQYLAKEKRGDLPLDPVARFHLGNGARLERINWMGDTSSRGHAQSSGIMVNYLYDLRTIEANHEALWREGKVVMSREVKGYL
;
A
#
# COMPACT_ATOMS: atom_id res chain seq x y z
N MET A 1 10.74 -21.68 14.13
CA MET A 1 10.38 -23.12 14.10
C MET A 1 9.72 -23.51 12.77
N PHE A 2 8.73 -22.76 12.28
CA PHE A 2 8.11 -23.04 10.97
C PHE A 2 9.05 -22.78 9.78
N GLU A 3 9.70 -21.61 9.71
CA GLU A 3 10.65 -21.28 8.63
C GLU A 3 11.82 -22.27 8.54
N SER A 4 12.41 -22.63 9.67
CA SER A 4 13.49 -23.64 9.73
C SER A 4 13.06 -25.00 9.18
N MET A 5 11.78 -25.36 9.33
CA MET A 5 11.23 -26.60 8.78
C MET A 5 11.04 -26.51 7.27
N VAL A 6 10.48 -25.40 6.75
CA VAL A 6 10.29 -25.19 5.30
C VAL A 6 11.64 -25.15 4.57
N THR A 7 12.66 -24.51 5.16
CA THR A 7 14.02 -24.52 4.61
C THR A 7 14.60 -25.92 4.55
N SER A 8 14.46 -26.72 5.62
CA SER A 8 14.90 -28.11 5.63
C SER A 8 14.19 -28.97 4.57
N ILE A 9 12.89 -28.77 4.36
CA ILE A 9 12.11 -29.43 3.31
C ILE A 9 12.63 -29.03 1.92
N ALA A 10 12.93 -27.75 1.71
CA ALA A 10 13.50 -27.24 0.46
C ALA A 10 14.88 -27.85 0.16
N ASP A 11 15.73 -27.96 1.19
CA ASP A 11 17.08 -28.55 1.05
C ASP A 11 16.99 -30.05 0.72
N ALA A 12 16.10 -30.79 1.39
CA ALA A 12 15.84 -32.19 1.07
C ALA A 12 15.30 -32.38 -0.37
N GLY A 13 14.45 -31.46 -0.84
CA GLY A 13 13.97 -31.47 -2.22
C GLY A 13 15.05 -31.16 -3.27
N ARG A 14 16.06 -30.35 -2.93
CA ARG A 14 17.20 -30.06 -3.82
C ARG A 14 18.09 -31.28 -4.05
N GLU A 15 18.33 -32.06 -3.00
CA GLU A 15 19.02 -33.36 -3.11
C GLU A 15 18.30 -34.26 -4.11
N LEU A 16 16.96 -34.28 -4.09
CA LEU A 16 16.14 -35.05 -5.05
C LEU A 16 16.18 -34.47 -6.48
N LEU A 17 16.20 -33.13 -6.64
CA LEU A 17 16.24 -32.48 -7.95
C LEU A 17 17.55 -32.72 -8.68
N TYR A 18 18.66 -32.62 -7.96
CA TYR A 18 19.98 -32.61 -8.58
C TYR A 18 20.78 -33.89 -8.37
N GLY A 19 20.39 -34.77 -7.43
CA GLY A 19 21.12 -35.99 -7.12
C GLY A 19 22.61 -35.72 -6.83
N GLY A 20 22.91 -34.61 -6.14
CA GLY A 20 24.28 -34.15 -5.87
C GLY A 20 25.02 -33.47 -7.03
N ARG A 21 24.36 -33.20 -8.18
CA ARG A 21 24.95 -32.48 -9.32
C ARG A 21 24.79 -30.96 -9.20
N LYS A 22 25.63 -30.19 -9.89
CA LYS A 22 25.48 -28.72 -9.97
C LYS A 22 24.18 -28.36 -10.72
N PRO A 23 23.55 -27.21 -10.39
CA PRO A 23 22.37 -26.72 -11.11
C PRO A 23 22.63 -26.67 -12.63
N LEU A 24 21.60 -27.01 -13.41
CA LEU A 24 21.63 -26.91 -14.88
C LEU A 24 22.08 -25.52 -15.32
N LEU A 25 22.73 -25.43 -16.49
CA LEU A 25 23.08 -24.16 -17.14
C LEU A 25 21.86 -23.23 -17.12
N GLN A 26 22.05 -22.05 -16.53
CA GLN A 26 21.00 -21.05 -16.40
C GLN A 26 20.68 -20.51 -17.79
N SER A 27 19.52 -20.90 -18.32
CA SER A 27 19.02 -20.42 -19.61
C SER A 27 17.53 -20.13 -19.50
N LYS A 28 17.00 -19.38 -20.47
CA LYS A 28 15.58 -19.10 -20.61
C LYS A 28 14.74 -20.38 -20.79
N SER A 29 15.26 -21.37 -21.51
CA SER A 29 14.58 -22.66 -21.71
C SER A 29 14.50 -23.46 -20.41
N THR A 30 15.57 -23.51 -19.62
CA THR A 30 15.57 -24.26 -18.36
C THR A 30 14.70 -23.60 -17.29
N MET A 31 14.55 -22.27 -17.30
CA MET A 31 13.57 -21.58 -16.44
C MET A 31 12.12 -21.99 -16.78
N LEU A 32 11.77 -22.05 -18.07
CA LEU A 32 10.44 -22.50 -18.50
C LEU A 32 10.14 -23.94 -18.07
N GLU A 33 11.10 -24.83 -18.25
CA GLU A 33 11.01 -26.23 -17.80
C GLU A 33 10.79 -26.33 -16.29
N LEU A 34 11.48 -25.50 -15.49
CA LEU A 34 11.28 -25.45 -14.04
C LEU A 34 9.87 -24.99 -13.66
N CYS A 35 9.35 -23.92 -14.29
CA CYS A 35 8.00 -23.44 -14.03
C CYS A 35 6.93 -24.49 -14.40
N HIS A 36 7.08 -25.17 -15.54
CA HIS A 36 6.17 -26.26 -15.93
C HIS A 36 6.28 -27.48 -15.00
N SER A 37 7.50 -27.83 -14.58
CA SER A 37 7.71 -28.92 -13.62
C SER A 37 7.06 -28.61 -12.28
N LEU A 38 7.17 -27.36 -11.81
CA LEU A 38 6.54 -26.90 -10.57
C LEU A 38 5.01 -27.02 -10.65
N LEU A 39 4.39 -26.62 -11.77
CA LEU A 39 2.93 -26.76 -11.96
C LEU A 39 2.47 -28.22 -12.01
N GLY A 40 3.30 -29.13 -12.52
CA GLY A 40 2.99 -30.56 -12.59
C GLY A 40 3.20 -31.32 -11.29
N GLN A 41 3.87 -30.72 -10.30
CA GLN A 41 4.36 -31.45 -9.14
C GLN A 41 3.34 -31.53 -8.01
N LYS A 42 3.14 -32.74 -7.47
CA LYS A 42 2.24 -33.01 -6.34
C LYS A 42 2.94 -33.22 -5.01
N GLY A 43 4.24 -33.49 -5.02
CA GLY A 43 5.03 -33.72 -3.81
C GLY A 43 5.53 -32.42 -3.19
N GLU A 44 5.26 -32.23 -1.89
CA GLU A 44 5.56 -30.99 -1.15
C GLU A 44 7.05 -30.65 -1.16
N ALA A 45 7.94 -31.60 -0.80
CA ALA A 45 9.38 -31.34 -0.76
C ALA A 45 9.99 -30.92 -2.10
N LEU A 46 9.63 -31.64 -3.18
CA LEU A 46 10.11 -31.32 -4.51
C LEU A 46 9.52 -30.00 -5.03
N GLY A 47 8.24 -29.74 -4.75
CA GLY A 47 7.56 -28.49 -5.09
C GLY A 47 8.24 -27.28 -4.44
N THR A 48 8.53 -27.37 -3.14
CA THR A 48 9.24 -26.31 -2.39
C THR A 48 10.65 -26.06 -2.95
N ALA A 49 11.38 -27.13 -3.31
CA ALA A 49 12.71 -26.98 -3.90
C ALA A 49 12.70 -26.36 -5.30
N LEU A 50 11.75 -26.77 -6.15
CA LEU A 50 11.52 -26.18 -7.48
C LEU A 50 11.13 -24.70 -7.37
N ALA A 51 10.22 -24.37 -6.45
CA ALA A 51 9.80 -23.01 -6.18
C ALA A 51 10.99 -22.13 -5.78
N ARG A 52 11.81 -22.60 -4.84
CA ARG A 52 13.03 -21.91 -4.41
C ARG A 52 14.01 -21.71 -5.58
N GLU A 53 14.23 -22.73 -6.40
CA GLU A 53 15.10 -22.60 -7.57
C GLU A 53 14.61 -21.55 -8.58
N VAL A 54 13.30 -21.51 -8.86
CA VAL A 54 12.72 -20.51 -9.76
C VAL A 54 12.92 -19.10 -9.20
N LEU A 55 12.67 -18.89 -7.90
CA LEU A 55 12.83 -17.59 -7.27
C LEU A 55 14.30 -17.16 -7.21
N ASP A 56 15.22 -18.05 -6.83
CA ASP A 56 16.66 -17.77 -6.77
C ASP A 56 17.19 -17.37 -8.16
N ARG A 57 16.77 -18.08 -9.22
CA ARG A 57 17.14 -17.73 -10.60
C ARG A 57 16.57 -16.39 -11.03
N TYR A 58 15.28 -16.14 -10.74
CA TYR A 58 14.64 -14.86 -11.08
C TYR A 58 15.33 -13.69 -10.37
N GLN A 59 15.75 -13.85 -9.11
CA GLN A 59 16.47 -12.80 -8.39
C GLN A 59 17.81 -12.44 -9.05
N GLY A 60 18.50 -13.43 -9.64
CA GLY A 60 19.74 -13.22 -10.39
C GLY A 60 19.58 -12.68 -11.81
N TYR A 61 18.35 -12.44 -12.29
CA TYR A 61 18.11 -11.96 -13.64
C TYR A 61 18.48 -10.49 -13.84
N SER A 62 19.01 -10.21 -15.04
CA SER A 62 19.11 -8.85 -15.58
C SER A 62 17.72 -8.25 -15.81
N ASP A 63 17.63 -6.94 -16.00
CA ASP A 63 16.34 -6.29 -16.31
C ASP A 63 15.72 -6.82 -17.62
N GLU A 64 16.55 -7.11 -18.63
CA GLU A 64 16.10 -7.73 -19.89
C GLU A 64 15.52 -9.14 -19.66
N ASP A 65 16.13 -9.92 -18.77
CA ASP A 65 15.67 -11.27 -18.45
C ASP A 65 14.40 -11.26 -17.57
N LYS A 66 14.27 -10.30 -16.66
CA LYS A 66 13.03 -10.07 -15.91
C LYS A 66 11.89 -9.67 -16.83
N ALA A 67 12.13 -8.74 -17.76
CA ALA A 67 11.14 -8.35 -18.77
C ALA A 67 10.71 -9.57 -19.61
N TRP A 68 11.67 -10.37 -20.09
CA TRP A 68 11.39 -11.62 -20.79
C TRP A 68 10.54 -12.58 -19.95
N PHE A 69 10.84 -12.72 -18.65
CA PHE A 69 10.09 -13.61 -17.77
C PHE A 69 8.63 -13.17 -17.64
N PHE A 70 8.35 -11.87 -17.47
CA PHE A 70 6.96 -11.37 -17.43
C PHE A 70 6.22 -11.53 -18.76
N GLN A 71 6.89 -11.30 -19.89
CA GLN A 71 6.31 -11.60 -21.22
C GLN A 71 5.98 -13.08 -21.37
N THR A 72 6.83 -13.94 -20.82
CA THR A 72 6.64 -15.39 -20.81
C THR A 72 5.45 -15.79 -19.95
N LEU A 73 5.31 -15.23 -18.74
CA LEU A 73 4.12 -15.42 -17.89
C LEU A 73 2.83 -14.99 -18.60
N LYS A 74 2.86 -13.85 -19.29
CA LYS A 74 1.72 -13.37 -20.09
C LYS A 74 1.37 -14.35 -21.22
N GLY A 75 2.36 -14.81 -21.99
CA GLY A 75 2.09 -15.55 -23.23
C GLY A 75 2.01 -17.08 -23.11
N LYS A 76 2.67 -17.70 -22.13
CA LYS A 76 2.82 -19.16 -22.02
C LYS A 76 2.06 -19.79 -20.86
N PHE A 77 1.53 -18.99 -19.94
CA PHE A 77 0.82 -19.45 -18.74
C PHE A 77 -0.64 -18.99 -18.75
N GLU A 78 -1.30 -19.17 -19.90
CA GLU A 78 -2.73 -18.89 -20.10
C GLU A 78 -3.58 -20.17 -20.03
N PRO A 79 -4.89 -20.05 -19.74
CA PRO A 79 -5.83 -21.15 -19.88
C PRO A 79 -5.76 -21.79 -21.27
N ASP A 80 -5.87 -23.11 -21.30
CA ASP A 80 -5.97 -23.89 -22.53
C ASP A 80 -7.24 -23.49 -23.29
N SER A 81 -7.05 -22.88 -24.47
CA SER A 81 -8.15 -22.28 -25.23
C SER A 81 -9.18 -23.30 -25.74
N GLU A 82 -8.75 -24.55 -25.99
CA GLU A 82 -9.66 -25.62 -26.41
C GLU A 82 -10.50 -26.08 -25.22
N LYS A 83 -9.85 -26.39 -24.08
CA LYS A 83 -10.56 -26.77 -22.86
C LYS A 83 -11.51 -25.68 -22.37
N LEU A 84 -11.12 -24.41 -22.49
CA LEU A 84 -11.96 -23.28 -22.13
C LEU A 84 -13.21 -23.22 -23.01
N ARG A 85 -13.05 -23.38 -24.33
CA ARG A 85 -14.18 -23.41 -25.27
C ARG A 85 -15.14 -24.56 -24.94
N ASP A 86 -14.62 -25.74 -24.69
CA ASP A 86 -15.42 -26.93 -24.36
C ASP A 86 -16.19 -26.72 -23.05
N ALA A 87 -15.52 -26.20 -22.01
CA ALA A 87 -16.15 -25.91 -20.73
C ALA A 87 -17.27 -24.86 -20.85
N ILE A 88 -17.08 -23.82 -21.69
CA ILE A 88 -18.10 -22.81 -21.98
C ILE A 88 -19.30 -23.47 -22.67
N GLN A 89 -19.07 -24.31 -23.68
CA GLN A 89 -20.16 -24.99 -24.40
C GLN A 89 -20.99 -25.88 -23.47
N VAL A 90 -20.33 -26.65 -22.60
CA VAL A 90 -20.99 -27.49 -21.59
C VAL A 90 -21.82 -26.65 -20.62
N PHE A 91 -21.31 -25.50 -20.19
CA PHE A 91 -22.04 -24.60 -19.28
C PHE A 91 -23.23 -23.90 -19.96
N LEU A 92 -23.10 -23.51 -21.22
CA LEU A 92 -24.20 -22.92 -22.01
C LEU A 92 -25.30 -23.93 -22.30
N ALA A 93 -24.95 -25.20 -22.53
CA ALA A 93 -25.92 -26.27 -22.72
C ALA A 93 -26.68 -26.61 -21.42
N ASN A 94 -26.01 -26.55 -20.27
CA ASN A 94 -26.63 -26.74 -18.96
C ASN A 94 -25.88 -25.95 -17.88
N SER A 95 -26.46 -24.83 -17.44
CA SER A 95 -25.87 -23.92 -16.45
C SER A 95 -26.02 -24.40 -15.00
N SER A 96 -25.81 -25.70 -14.78
CA SER A 96 -25.83 -26.30 -13.44
C SER A 96 -24.66 -25.80 -12.59
N ALA A 97 -24.79 -25.91 -11.26
CA ALA A 97 -23.72 -25.59 -10.33
C ALA A 97 -22.44 -26.41 -10.61
N GLU A 98 -22.59 -27.68 -11.01
CA GLU A 98 -21.46 -28.55 -11.35
C GLU A 98 -20.72 -28.06 -12.60
N ASN A 99 -21.45 -27.67 -13.65
CA ASN A 99 -20.83 -27.16 -14.87
C ASN A 99 -20.21 -25.77 -14.67
N ARG A 100 -20.79 -24.94 -13.79
CA ARG A 100 -20.16 -23.69 -13.36
C ARG A 100 -18.80 -23.95 -12.68
N LEU A 101 -18.73 -24.92 -11.75
CA LEU A 101 -17.47 -25.29 -11.08
C LEU A 101 -16.43 -25.83 -12.07
N LYS A 102 -16.85 -26.60 -13.09
CA LYS A 102 -15.96 -27.05 -14.18
C LYS A 102 -15.40 -25.87 -14.96
N LEU A 103 -16.26 -24.91 -15.33
CA LEU A 103 -15.83 -23.70 -16.03
C LEU A 103 -14.86 -22.86 -15.19
N GLU A 104 -15.18 -22.62 -13.91
CA GLU A 104 -14.31 -21.86 -12.99
C GLU A 104 -12.90 -22.45 -12.89
N ARG A 105 -12.78 -23.79 -12.82
CA ARG A 105 -11.47 -24.48 -12.78
C ARG A 105 -10.65 -24.31 -14.06
N VAL A 106 -11.30 -24.16 -15.21
CA VAL A 106 -10.61 -24.01 -16.51
C VAL A 106 -10.28 -22.55 -16.80
N VAL A 107 -11.10 -21.61 -16.32
CA VAL A 107 -10.87 -20.17 -16.48
C VAL A 107 -9.67 -19.69 -15.65
N GLU A 108 -9.39 -20.34 -14.52
CA GLU A 108 -8.26 -19.98 -13.68
C GLU A 108 -6.92 -20.09 -14.44
N THR A 109 -6.11 -19.03 -14.38
CA THR A 109 -4.87 -18.96 -15.16
C THR A 109 -3.78 -19.85 -14.55
N PRO A 110 -2.98 -20.56 -15.36
CA PRO A 110 -1.77 -21.23 -14.88
C PRO A 110 -0.80 -20.29 -14.16
N ARG A 111 -0.82 -18.99 -14.45
CA ARG A 111 -0.10 -17.96 -13.68
C ARG A 111 -0.48 -17.96 -12.21
N GLN A 112 -1.77 -17.97 -11.87
CA GLN A 112 -2.20 -17.97 -10.46
C GLN A 112 -1.73 -19.23 -9.74
N HIS A 113 -1.79 -20.38 -10.41
CA HIS A 113 -1.28 -21.64 -9.88
C HIS A 113 0.23 -21.57 -9.64
N LEU A 114 0.98 -21.03 -10.60
CA LEU A 114 2.43 -20.86 -10.50
C LEU A 114 2.79 -19.91 -9.34
N ILE A 115 2.12 -18.76 -9.22
CA ILE A 115 2.38 -17.80 -8.13
C ILE A 115 2.09 -18.44 -6.77
N ARG A 116 1.00 -19.23 -6.63
CA ARG A 116 0.73 -20.00 -5.41
C ARG A 116 1.82 -21.03 -5.11
N ALA A 117 2.28 -21.76 -6.12
CA ALA A 117 3.33 -22.76 -5.97
C ALA A 117 4.68 -22.12 -5.59
N LEU A 118 5.02 -20.97 -6.18
CA LEU A 118 6.22 -20.20 -5.82
C LEU A 118 6.19 -19.75 -4.35
N ASN A 119 5.00 -19.48 -3.81
CA ASN A 119 4.84 -19.09 -2.42
C ASN A 119 5.12 -20.23 -1.41
N MET A 120 5.33 -21.47 -1.88
CA MET A 120 5.74 -22.58 -1.02
C MET A 120 7.22 -22.50 -0.62
N ALA A 121 8.04 -21.77 -1.37
CA ALA A 121 9.45 -21.60 -1.07
C ALA A 121 9.65 -20.88 0.28
N PRO A 122 10.79 -21.12 0.97
CA PRO A 122 11.24 -20.24 2.05
C PRO A 122 11.28 -18.79 1.55
N ASP A 123 10.76 -17.86 2.34
CA ASP A 123 10.63 -16.44 1.99
C ASP A 123 9.87 -16.16 0.67
N GLY A 124 9.07 -17.12 0.19
CA GLY A 124 8.35 -17.03 -1.08
C GLY A 124 7.45 -15.80 -1.17
N THR A 125 6.78 -15.44 -0.07
CA THR A 125 5.93 -14.24 -0.03
C THR A 125 6.75 -12.96 -0.21
N VAL A 126 7.91 -12.85 0.46
CA VAL A 126 8.84 -11.71 0.29
C VAL A 126 9.29 -11.61 -1.16
N ALA A 127 9.74 -12.72 -1.74
CA ALA A 127 10.22 -12.78 -3.10
C ALA A 127 9.13 -12.40 -4.12
N LEU A 128 7.88 -12.83 -3.91
CA LEU A 128 6.76 -12.49 -4.78
C LEU A 128 6.34 -11.02 -4.66
N VAL A 129 6.40 -10.42 -3.46
CA VAL A 129 6.17 -8.98 -3.29
C VAL A 129 7.23 -8.18 -4.04
N GLN A 130 8.50 -8.58 -3.97
CA GLN A 130 9.57 -7.95 -4.73
C GLN A 130 9.41 -8.18 -6.25
N MET A 131 9.04 -9.38 -6.69
CA MET A 131 8.75 -9.69 -8.10
C MET A 131 7.61 -8.82 -8.64
N ARG A 132 6.56 -8.59 -7.86
CA ARG A 132 5.48 -7.67 -8.25
C ARG A 132 5.95 -6.21 -8.31
N LYS A 133 6.81 -5.78 -7.38
CA LYS A 133 7.43 -4.44 -7.45
C LYS A 133 8.19 -4.26 -8.77
N ASP A 134 8.96 -5.27 -9.18
CA ASP A 134 9.66 -5.26 -10.47
C ASP A 134 8.64 -5.18 -11.63
N LEU A 135 7.61 -6.03 -11.64
CA LEU A 135 6.53 -6.03 -12.65
C LEU A 135 5.90 -4.64 -12.84
N GLN A 136 5.65 -3.91 -11.74
CA GLN A 136 5.06 -2.57 -11.80
C GLN A 136 5.93 -1.55 -12.54
N ALA A 137 7.25 -1.73 -12.57
CA ALA A 137 8.12 -0.89 -13.39
C ALA A 137 7.86 -1.14 -14.89
N TYR A 138 7.83 -2.42 -15.29
CA TYR A 138 7.60 -2.82 -16.69
C TYR A 138 6.18 -2.52 -17.19
N VAL A 139 5.16 -2.56 -16.33
CA VAL A 139 3.77 -2.22 -16.70
C VAL A 139 3.63 -0.77 -17.18
N LYS A 140 4.53 0.13 -16.77
CA LYS A 140 4.53 1.52 -17.26
C LYS A 140 4.87 1.59 -18.75
N ASP A 141 5.81 0.76 -19.18
CA ASP A 141 6.33 0.74 -20.56
C ASP A 141 5.54 -0.22 -21.46
N ASP A 142 5.09 -1.37 -20.92
CA ASP A 142 4.18 -2.31 -21.58
C ASP A 142 2.89 -2.52 -20.77
N PRO A 143 1.83 -1.73 -21.07
CA PRO A 143 0.53 -1.87 -20.41
C PRO A 143 -0.15 -3.24 -20.61
N SER A 144 0.26 -4.06 -21.58
CA SER A 144 -0.31 -5.39 -21.78
C SER A 144 0.05 -6.37 -20.67
N LEU A 145 1.11 -6.09 -19.88
CA LEU A 145 1.49 -6.86 -18.69
C LEU A 145 0.51 -6.69 -17.50
N LYS A 146 -0.47 -5.78 -17.60
CA LYS A 146 -1.52 -5.60 -16.56
C LYS A 146 -2.29 -6.89 -16.25
N VAL A 147 -2.42 -7.80 -17.22
CA VAL A 147 -3.07 -9.10 -16.98
C VAL A 147 -2.28 -9.97 -15.99
N VAL A 148 -0.95 -9.86 -15.98
CA VAL A 148 -0.09 -10.56 -14.99
C VAL A 148 -0.22 -9.88 -13.62
N ASP A 149 -0.19 -8.54 -13.57
CA ASP A 149 -0.37 -7.81 -12.29
C ASP A 149 -1.74 -8.09 -11.67
N ALA A 150 -2.79 -8.27 -12.49
CA ALA A 150 -4.13 -8.62 -12.02
C ALA A 150 -4.15 -9.95 -11.25
N ASP A 151 -3.40 -10.96 -11.72
CA ASP A 151 -3.28 -12.26 -11.03
C ASP A 151 -2.53 -12.12 -9.69
N PHE A 152 -1.47 -11.32 -9.63
CA PHE A 152 -0.84 -11.03 -8.34
C PHE A 152 -1.78 -10.28 -7.40
N VAL A 153 -2.50 -9.25 -7.90
CA VAL A 153 -3.47 -8.49 -7.10
C VAL A 153 -4.56 -9.41 -6.54
N HIS A 154 -5.05 -10.35 -7.35
CA HIS A 154 -6.03 -11.34 -6.92
C HIS A 154 -5.51 -12.15 -5.72
N LEU A 155 -4.31 -12.72 -5.83
CA LEU A 155 -3.72 -13.55 -4.78
C LEU A 155 -3.34 -12.73 -3.54
N PHE A 156 -2.71 -11.57 -3.72
CA PHE A 156 -2.30 -10.71 -2.60
C PHE A 156 -3.48 -10.14 -1.81
N LYS A 157 -4.63 -9.90 -2.44
CA LYS A 157 -5.86 -9.54 -1.71
C LYS A 157 -6.29 -10.63 -0.72
N SER A 158 -6.09 -11.90 -1.07
CA SER A 158 -6.41 -13.02 -0.20
C SER A 158 -5.33 -13.25 0.87
N TRP A 159 -4.06 -13.11 0.51
CA TRP A 159 -2.94 -13.40 1.43
C TRP A 159 -2.74 -12.30 2.46
N PHE A 160 -2.86 -11.04 2.05
CA PHE A 160 -2.70 -9.86 2.92
C PHE A 160 -4.06 -9.36 3.45
N ASN A 161 -4.87 -10.30 3.92
CA ASN A 161 -6.15 -9.96 4.52
C ASN A 161 -5.93 -9.18 5.82
N ARG A 162 -6.72 -8.10 5.99
CA ARG A 162 -6.81 -7.31 7.22
C ARG A 162 -6.86 -8.16 8.49
N GLY A 163 -7.58 -9.28 8.48
CA GLY A 163 -7.75 -10.14 9.67
C GLY A 163 -6.45 -10.66 10.29
N PHE A 164 -5.34 -10.64 9.54
CA PHE A 164 -4.02 -11.05 10.01
C PHE A 164 -3.08 -9.89 10.32
N LEU A 165 -3.51 -8.64 10.07
CA LEU A 165 -2.70 -7.49 10.43
C LEU A 165 -2.74 -7.28 11.93
N HIS A 166 -1.57 -7.09 12.51
CA HIS A 166 -1.42 -6.63 13.89
C HIS A 166 -0.79 -5.25 13.91
N LEU A 167 -1.28 -4.43 14.83
CA LEU A 167 -0.79 -3.10 15.09
C LEU A 167 0.26 -3.18 16.19
N GLU A 168 1.42 -2.59 15.96
CA GLU A 168 2.45 -2.42 16.98
C GLU A 168 2.83 -0.95 17.12
N GLN A 169 3.10 -0.53 18.36
CA GLN A 169 3.71 0.77 18.61
C GLN A 169 5.22 0.68 18.40
N ILE A 170 5.76 1.60 17.61
CA ILE A 170 7.19 1.74 17.38
C ILE A 170 7.76 2.74 18.39
N SER A 171 8.85 2.36 19.04
CA SER A 171 9.59 3.18 19.99
C SER A 171 11.09 3.07 19.75
N TRP A 172 11.89 3.78 20.55
CA TRP A 172 13.35 3.66 20.49
C TRP A 172 13.88 2.28 20.94
N ASP A 173 13.04 1.49 21.61
CA ASP A 173 13.36 0.12 22.01
C ASP A 173 13.07 -0.92 20.90
N THR A 174 12.41 -0.50 19.81
CA THR A 174 12.17 -1.35 18.65
C THR A 174 13.50 -1.79 18.01
N PRO A 175 13.64 -3.05 17.56
CA PRO A 175 14.87 -3.54 16.94
C PRO A 175 15.39 -2.63 15.81
N ALA A 176 16.69 -2.34 15.82
CA ALA A 176 17.34 -1.45 14.86
C ALA A 176 17.05 -1.83 13.40
N ALA A 177 16.98 -3.12 13.08
CA ALA A 177 16.65 -3.60 11.73
C ALA A 177 15.26 -3.17 11.23
N ILE A 178 14.29 -2.97 12.14
CA ILE A 178 12.96 -2.43 11.79
C ILE A 178 13.04 -0.90 11.67
N LEU A 179 13.78 -0.24 12.57
CA LEU A 179 13.99 1.21 12.53
C LEU A 179 14.69 1.67 11.24
N GLU A 180 15.71 0.94 10.78
CA GLU A 180 16.38 1.19 9.49
C GLU A 180 15.41 1.12 8.32
N LYS A 181 14.47 0.16 8.35
CA LYS A 181 13.43 0.04 7.33
C LYS A 181 12.49 1.26 7.35
N LEU A 182 12.14 1.81 8.51
CA LEU A 182 11.34 3.03 8.59
C LEU A 182 12.06 4.23 7.96
N ILE A 183 13.36 4.37 8.19
CA ILE A 183 14.18 5.41 7.53
C ILE A 183 14.13 5.23 6.00
N ALA A 184 14.29 3.99 5.52
CA ALA A 184 14.29 3.69 4.09
C ALA A 184 12.92 3.84 3.41
N TYR A 185 11.83 3.63 4.14
CA TYR A 185 10.47 3.59 3.60
C TYR A 185 9.67 4.89 3.74
N GLU A 186 10.19 5.90 4.44
CA GLU A 186 9.46 7.16 4.65
C GLU A 186 9.28 7.94 3.34
N ALA A 187 8.04 7.99 2.89
CA ALA A 187 7.67 8.47 1.54
C ALA A 187 7.05 9.86 1.52
N VAL A 188 6.66 10.42 2.67
CA VAL A 188 6.00 11.73 2.80
C VAL A 188 7.03 12.79 3.20
N HIS A 189 7.76 12.57 4.29
CA HIS A 189 8.76 13.46 4.87
C HIS A 189 10.05 12.70 5.19
N ALA A 190 10.96 12.62 4.21
CA ALA A 190 12.20 11.85 4.29
C ALA A 190 12.91 12.01 5.65
N ILE A 191 13.28 10.87 6.24
CA ILE A 191 14.02 10.84 7.51
C ILE A 191 15.51 10.97 7.21
N THR A 192 16.16 12.04 7.68
CA THR A 192 17.55 12.36 7.29
C THR A 192 18.62 11.59 8.07
N GLY A 193 18.21 10.68 8.97
CA GLY A 193 19.10 9.81 9.72
C GLY A 193 18.52 9.39 11.07
N TRP A 194 19.38 8.78 11.92
CA TRP A 194 18.98 8.26 13.22
C TRP A 194 18.52 9.33 14.21
N ASP A 195 19.11 10.53 14.19
CA ASP A 195 18.71 11.61 15.10
C ASP A 195 17.31 12.15 14.76
N ASP A 196 16.99 12.26 13.47
CA ASP A 196 15.64 12.63 13.01
C ASP A 196 14.63 11.53 13.37
N LEU A 197 14.98 10.25 13.16
CA LEU A 197 14.13 9.14 13.60
C LEU A 197 13.89 9.18 15.11
N ARG A 198 14.94 9.39 15.91
CA ARG A 198 14.83 9.49 17.37
C ARG A 198 13.87 10.60 17.77
N ARG A 199 14.00 11.78 17.13
CA ARG A 199 13.09 12.90 17.36
C ARG A 199 11.63 12.53 17.09
N ARG A 200 11.36 11.77 16.03
CA ARG A 200 10.01 11.29 15.67
C ARG A 200 9.45 10.21 16.61
N LEU A 201 10.27 9.73 17.55
CA LEU A 201 9.89 8.76 18.57
C LEU A 201 9.93 9.33 20.00
N GLU A 202 10.15 10.64 20.16
CA GLU A 202 10.12 11.33 21.45
C GLU A 202 8.71 11.39 22.07
N ALA A 203 8.63 11.83 23.33
CA ALA A 203 7.40 11.80 24.15
C ALA A 203 6.16 12.48 23.52
N ASP A 204 6.34 13.55 22.74
CA ASP A 204 5.27 14.26 22.01
C ASP A 204 4.99 13.69 20.61
N ARG A 205 5.55 12.52 20.31
CA ARG A 205 5.33 11.79 19.06
C ARG A 205 4.90 10.37 19.37
N ARG A 206 4.17 9.76 18.44
CA ARG A 206 3.88 8.32 18.43
C ARG A 206 4.09 7.81 17.02
N CYS A 207 4.62 6.61 16.93
CA CYS A 207 4.74 5.90 15.67
C CYS A 207 4.10 4.52 15.84
N TYR A 208 3.35 4.10 14.84
CA TYR A 208 2.73 2.78 14.81
C TYR A 208 3.01 2.12 13.48
N ALA A 209 3.11 0.79 13.48
CA ALA A 209 3.23 0.02 12.25
C ALA A 209 2.26 -1.17 12.23
N PHE A 210 1.78 -1.49 11.03
CA PHE A 210 1.00 -2.69 10.76
C PHE A 210 1.91 -3.76 10.18
N PHE A 211 1.92 -4.91 10.84
CA PHE A 211 2.71 -6.07 10.43
C PHE A 211 1.79 -7.20 9.97
N HIS A 212 2.34 -8.07 9.12
CA HIS A 212 1.66 -9.26 8.65
C HIS A 212 2.51 -10.49 8.96
N PRO A 213 1.93 -11.62 9.41
CA PRO A 213 2.69 -12.83 9.76
C PRO A 213 3.59 -13.37 8.65
N ALA A 214 3.20 -13.16 7.38
CA ALA A 214 4.00 -13.56 6.22
C ALA A 214 5.19 -12.62 5.92
N LEU A 215 5.26 -11.46 6.58
CA LEU A 215 6.31 -10.44 6.45
C LEU A 215 6.65 -9.89 7.85
N PRO A 216 7.10 -10.74 8.79
CA PRO A 216 7.17 -10.38 10.22
C PRO A 216 8.22 -9.31 10.51
N ALA A 217 9.29 -9.24 9.71
CA ALA A 217 10.36 -8.26 9.84
C ALA A 217 10.11 -6.98 9.04
N ASP A 218 8.99 -6.87 8.31
CA ASP A 218 8.71 -5.77 7.38
C ASP A 218 7.40 -5.07 7.75
N PRO A 219 7.45 -3.83 8.23
CA PRO A 219 6.23 -3.06 8.41
C PRO A 219 5.56 -2.86 7.04
N LEU A 220 4.26 -3.09 6.95
CA LEU A 220 3.50 -2.89 5.70
C LEU A 220 3.03 -1.46 5.55
N ILE A 221 2.54 -0.91 6.66
CA ILE A 221 2.10 0.47 6.79
C ILE A 221 2.70 0.99 8.07
N PHE A 222 3.20 2.22 8.07
CA PHE A 222 3.43 2.92 9.32
C PHE A 222 2.77 4.28 9.34
N VAL A 223 2.56 4.76 10.56
CA VAL A 223 1.75 5.93 10.88
C VAL A 223 2.51 6.75 11.90
N GLU A 224 2.91 7.95 11.52
CA GLU A 224 3.54 8.92 12.41
C GLU A 224 2.51 9.93 12.92
N VAL A 225 2.59 10.21 14.22
CA VAL A 225 1.62 11.02 14.95
C VAL A 225 2.36 12.07 15.78
N ALA A 226 1.91 13.31 15.69
CA ALA A 226 2.33 14.41 16.56
C ALA A 226 1.24 14.74 17.57
N LEU A 227 1.63 14.86 18.84
CA LEU A 227 0.74 15.26 19.93
C LEU A 227 0.80 16.78 20.07
N THR A 228 -0.32 17.44 19.83
CA THR A 228 -0.42 18.90 19.70
C THR A 228 -1.61 19.46 20.46
N LYS A 229 -1.66 20.80 20.56
CA LYS A 229 -2.81 21.53 21.07
C LYS A 229 -3.59 22.12 19.90
N GLY A 230 -4.78 21.59 19.63
CA GLY A 230 -5.60 21.92 18.47
C GLY A 230 -5.09 21.32 17.15
N LEU A 231 -5.71 21.72 16.05
CA LEU A 231 -5.37 21.22 14.71
C LEU A 231 -4.10 21.86 14.17
N ALA A 232 -3.11 21.05 13.79
CA ALA A 232 -1.95 21.51 13.04
C ALA A 232 -2.33 21.97 11.62
N SER A 233 -1.67 23.02 11.14
CA SER A 233 -1.86 23.59 9.81
C SER A 233 -0.62 23.55 8.92
N SER A 234 0.58 23.37 9.50
CA SER A 234 1.86 23.31 8.76
C SER A 234 2.69 22.12 9.21
N VAL A 235 3.24 21.39 8.24
CA VAL A 235 4.10 20.24 8.52
C VAL A 235 5.50 20.67 8.91
N GLN A 236 5.99 21.81 8.40
CA GLN A 236 7.27 22.39 8.80
C GLN A 236 7.31 22.64 10.31
N THR A 237 6.23 23.18 10.88
CA THR A 237 6.14 23.38 12.34
C THR A 237 6.24 22.06 13.11
N LEU A 238 5.60 20.99 12.63
CA LEU A 238 5.68 19.67 13.28
C LEU A 238 7.08 19.05 13.21
N LEU A 239 7.79 19.27 12.10
CA LEU A 239 9.12 18.70 11.88
C LEU A 239 10.25 19.53 12.53
N GLN A 240 10.03 20.83 12.76
CA GLN A 240 11.03 21.74 13.35
C GLN A 240 11.03 21.75 14.88
N ASP A 241 10.00 21.20 15.54
CA ASP A 241 9.98 21.12 17.00
C ASP A 241 11.22 20.39 17.53
N GLU A 242 11.93 20.97 18.50
CA GLU A 242 13.08 20.33 19.14
C GLU A 242 12.65 19.25 20.14
N ALA A 243 13.56 18.33 20.50
CA ALA A 243 13.28 17.31 21.51
C ALA A 243 13.03 17.91 22.91
N GLU A 244 13.63 19.06 23.19
CA GLU A 244 13.42 19.78 24.45
C GLU A 244 11.93 20.16 24.61
N GLY A 245 11.38 19.88 25.80
CA GLY A 245 9.98 20.15 26.11
C GLY A 245 8.97 19.13 25.56
N ALA A 246 9.39 18.04 24.90
CA ALA A 246 8.49 17.01 24.37
C ALA A 246 7.54 16.44 25.45
N GLY A 247 8.06 16.14 26.65
CA GLY A 247 7.22 15.66 27.76
C GLY A 247 6.17 16.67 28.23
N MET A 248 6.44 17.98 28.12
CA MET A 248 5.45 19.02 28.43
C MET A 248 4.42 19.15 27.31
N ARG A 249 4.84 19.11 26.04
CA ARG A 249 3.92 19.13 24.89
C ARG A 249 2.96 17.93 24.92
N GLN A 250 3.44 16.72 25.21
CA GLN A 250 2.58 15.55 25.40
C GLN A 250 1.49 15.77 26.46
N LYS A 251 1.86 16.34 27.62
CA LYS A 251 0.92 16.58 28.73
C LYS A 251 -0.12 17.66 28.39
N GLN A 252 0.25 18.66 27.60
CA GLN A 252 -0.63 19.75 27.19
C GLN A 252 -1.46 19.43 25.94
N ALA A 253 -1.09 18.39 25.20
CA ALA A 253 -1.75 18.00 23.97
C ALA A 253 -3.21 17.60 24.22
N ASP A 254 -4.10 18.04 23.34
CA ASP A 254 -5.49 17.60 23.28
C ASP A 254 -5.84 16.96 21.92
N THR A 255 -4.87 16.94 20.99
CA THR A 255 -5.07 16.53 19.61
C THR A 255 -3.92 15.65 19.14
N ALA A 256 -4.25 14.51 18.52
CA ALA A 256 -3.31 13.68 17.78
C ALA A 256 -3.38 14.02 16.29
N ILE A 257 -2.24 14.37 15.70
CA ILE A 257 -2.09 14.72 14.29
C ILE A 257 -1.35 13.61 13.55
N PHE A 258 -2.04 12.84 12.72
CA PHE A 258 -1.43 11.89 11.78
C PHE A 258 -0.82 12.67 10.61
N TYR A 259 0.50 12.89 10.65
CA TYR A 259 1.18 13.72 9.64
C TYR A 259 1.93 12.90 8.58
N SER A 260 2.19 11.61 8.83
CA SER A 260 2.71 10.69 7.82
C SER A 260 2.02 9.33 7.92
N ILE A 261 1.58 8.81 6.77
CA ILE A 261 1.05 7.45 6.62
C ILE A 261 1.67 6.88 5.35
N SER A 262 2.57 5.91 5.51
CA SER A 262 3.41 5.39 4.45
C SER A 262 3.13 3.91 4.22
N ASN A 263 2.94 3.49 2.97
CA ASN A 263 2.96 2.08 2.58
C ASN A 263 4.40 1.72 2.21
N CYS A 264 5.01 0.86 3.01
CA CYS A 264 6.42 0.47 2.86
C CYS A 264 6.67 -0.42 1.64
N GLN A 265 5.65 -1.17 1.23
CA GLN A 265 5.81 -2.25 0.26
C GLN A 265 5.23 -1.83 -1.09
N ALA A 266 6.09 -1.34 -1.99
CA ALA A 266 5.69 -0.96 -3.35
C ALA A 266 5.02 -2.14 -4.10
N GLY A 267 5.48 -3.37 -3.85
CA GLY A 267 4.86 -4.59 -4.36
C GLY A 267 3.44 -4.85 -3.85
N LEU A 268 2.99 -4.17 -2.78
CA LEU A 268 1.63 -4.23 -2.26
C LEU A 268 0.78 -3.01 -2.65
N LYS A 269 1.26 -2.16 -3.57
CA LYS A 269 0.46 -1.05 -4.12
C LYS A 269 -0.87 -1.56 -4.68
N GLY A 270 -1.97 -0.92 -4.26
CA GLY A 270 -3.33 -1.28 -4.68
C GLY A 270 -3.95 -2.47 -3.92
N ILE A 271 -3.23 -3.08 -2.98
CA ILE A 271 -3.80 -4.05 -2.04
C ILE A 271 -4.42 -3.29 -0.88
N SER A 272 -5.71 -3.55 -0.62
CA SER A 272 -6.40 -2.94 0.51
C SER A 272 -6.15 -3.77 1.75
N PHE A 273 -5.64 -3.12 2.79
CA PHE A 273 -5.48 -3.68 4.14
C PHE A 273 -6.74 -3.47 5.00
N GLY A 274 -7.87 -3.21 4.33
CA GLY A 274 -9.14 -2.89 4.93
C GLY A 274 -9.31 -1.41 5.25
N ASN A 275 -10.57 -1.05 5.48
CA ASN A 275 -10.95 0.28 5.97
C ASN A 275 -10.90 0.24 7.51
N PHE A 276 -10.63 1.37 8.15
CA PHE A 276 -10.48 1.55 9.61
C PHE A 276 -9.08 1.29 10.20
N LEU A 277 -8.01 1.37 9.41
CA LEU A 277 -6.63 1.33 9.94
C LEU A 277 -6.40 2.47 10.95
N ILE A 278 -6.77 3.70 10.56
CA ILE A 278 -6.58 4.88 11.40
C ILE A 278 -7.50 4.85 12.63
N LYS A 279 -8.66 4.20 12.54
CA LYS A 279 -9.54 3.98 13.70
C LYS A 279 -8.82 3.16 14.78
N GLN A 280 -8.08 2.12 14.39
CA GLN A 280 -7.33 1.29 15.35
C GLN A 280 -6.25 2.11 16.04
N VAL A 281 -5.46 2.87 15.28
CA VAL A 281 -4.44 3.76 15.85
C VAL A 281 -5.04 4.82 16.78
N ALA A 282 -6.15 5.45 16.37
CA ALA A 282 -6.85 6.44 17.19
C ALA A 282 -7.43 5.83 18.47
N ALA A 283 -7.93 4.59 18.42
CA ALA A 283 -8.42 3.88 19.59
C ALA A 283 -7.27 3.55 20.57
N GLU A 284 -6.12 3.10 20.06
CA GLU A 284 -4.92 2.83 20.85
C GLU A 284 -4.43 4.10 21.55
N LEU A 285 -4.28 5.19 20.81
CA LEU A 285 -3.92 6.51 21.35
C LEU A 285 -4.91 6.99 22.41
N LYS A 286 -6.21 6.75 22.21
CA LYS A 286 -7.25 7.15 23.18
C LYS A 286 -7.19 6.33 24.46
N ALA A 287 -6.84 5.06 24.36
CA ALA A 287 -6.65 4.18 25.51
C ALA A 287 -5.38 4.57 26.30
N GLU A 288 -4.28 4.86 25.59
CA GLU A 288 -3.00 5.28 26.18
C GLU A 288 -3.09 6.70 26.79
N LEU A 289 -3.72 7.64 26.08
CA LEU A 289 -3.78 9.06 26.42
C LEU A 289 -5.24 9.55 26.44
N PRO A 290 -6.01 9.25 27.52
CA PRO A 290 -7.44 9.52 27.59
C PRO A 290 -7.84 11.00 27.49
N HIS A 291 -6.90 11.93 27.76
CA HIS A 291 -7.13 13.37 27.66
C HIS A 291 -7.18 13.89 26.22
N LEU A 292 -6.72 13.11 25.22
CA LEU A 292 -6.84 13.47 23.82
C LEU A 292 -8.32 13.54 23.39
N LYS A 293 -8.71 14.65 22.76
CA LYS A 293 -10.08 14.95 22.35
C LYS A 293 -10.28 14.80 20.84
N MET A 294 -9.25 15.13 20.06
CA MET A 294 -9.33 15.18 18.61
C MET A 294 -8.27 14.29 17.96
N PHE A 295 -8.67 13.62 16.89
CA PHE A 295 -7.82 12.78 16.06
C PHE A 295 -7.95 13.30 14.64
N SER A 296 -6.89 13.88 14.08
CA SER A 296 -6.94 14.52 12.77
C SER A 296 -5.67 14.23 12.01
N THR A 297 -5.71 14.32 10.69
CA THR A 297 -4.49 14.21 9.88
C THR A 297 -3.95 15.59 9.55
N LEU A 298 -2.72 15.67 9.05
CA LEU A 298 -2.26 16.76 8.21
C LEU A 298 -1.74 16.14 6.91
N SER A 299 -2.61 16.08 5.90
CA SER A 299 -2.42 15.27 4.70
C SER A 299 -2.08 16.11 3.47
N PRO A 300 -1.25 15.60 2.54
CA PRO A 300 -1.02 16.24 1.25
C PRO A 300 -2.24 16.10 0.32
N VAL A 301 -2.25 16.87 -0.77
CA VAL A 301 -3.30 16.82 -1.81
C VAL A 301 -2.68 16.49 -3.18
N PRO A 302 -2.13 15.26 -3.35
CA PRO A 302 -1.38 14.92 -4.53
C PRO A 302 -2.25 14.91 -5.78
N GLY A 303 -1.83 15.67 -6.81
CA GLY A 303 -2.52 15.72 -8.10
C GLY A 303 -3.45 16.92 -8.25
N PHE A 304 -3.62 17.76 -7.22
CA PHE A 304 -4.41 18.99 -7.32
C PHE A 304 -3.92 19.89 -8.45
N ASN A 305 -2.62 20.19 -8.52
CA ASN A 305 -2.08 21.06 -9.56
C ASN A 305 -2.21 20.44 -10.96
N HIS A 306 -2.07 19.11 -11.07
CA HIS A 306 -2.30 18.40 -12.32
C HIS A 306 -3.78 18.50 -12.75
N TRP A 307 -4.72 18.31 -11.83
CA TRP A 307 -6.14 18.48 -12.10
C TRP A 307 -6.48 19.90 -12.53
N ARG A 308 -5.92 20.92 -11.85
CA ARG A 308 -6.12 22.33 -12.24
C ARG A 308 -5.65 22.60 -13.67
N LYS A 309 -4.45 22.13 -14.00
CA LYS A 309 -3.88 22.25 -15.34
C LYS A 309 -4.73 21.52 -16.40
N ALA A 310 -5.26 20.35 -16.07
CA ALA A 310 -6.12 19.58 -16.97
C ALA A 310 -7.51 20.23 -17.20
N ASN A 311 -7.90 21.19 -16.35
CA ASN A 311 -9.16 21.93 -16.45
C ASN A 311 -8.94 23.42 -16.79
N ASP A 312 -7.78 23.75 -17.38
CA ASP A 312 -7.43 25.11 -17.82
C ASP A 312 -7.60 26.19 -16.72
N LEU A 313 -7.34 25.83 -15.46
CA LEU A 313 -7.33 26.77 -14.35
C LEU A 313 -5.93 27.40 -14.20
N ASP A 314 -5.88 28.72 -14.02
CA ASP A 314 -4.63 29.52 -13.98
C ASP A 314 -3.54 28.92 -13.07
N GLU A 315 -2.31 28.83 -13.55
CA GLU A 315 -1.15 28.47 -12.72
C GLU A 315 -0.84 29.64 -11.76
N VAL A 316 -1.43 29.58 -10.57
CA VAL A 316 -1.12 30.51 -9.48
C VAL A 316 0.09 29.99 -8.71
N SER A 317 1.19 30.75 -8.78
CA SER A 317 2.34 30.62 -7.87
C SER A 317 1.91 31.04 -6.47
N ALA A 318 2.07 30.16 -5.47
CA ALA A 318 1.72 30.47 -4.09
C ALA A 318 2.57 31.61 -3.49
N ALA A 319 3.74 31.90 -4.06
CA ALA A 319 4.63 32.97 -3.62
C ALA A 319 4.13 34.38 -4.02
N ASP A 320 3.29 34.47 -5.06
CA ASP A 320 2.78 35.73 -5.64
C ASP A 320 1.25 35.86 -5.52
N ALA A 321 0.62 34.96 -4.75
CA ALA A 321 -0.82 34.91 -4.60
C ALA A 321 -1.32 36.08 -3.72
N ASP A 322 -2.04 37.02 -4.33
CA ASP A 322 -2.87 37.97 -3.58
C ASP A 322 -4.02 37.26 -2.84
N ASP A 323 -4.77 38.00 -2.03
CA ASP A 323 -5.89 37.43 -1.26
C ASP A 323 -6.96 36.78 -2.14
N ASN A 324 -7.15 37.29 -3.36
CA ASN A 324 -8.12 36.75 -4.31
C ASN A 324 -7.65 35.41 -4.91
N ALA A 325 -6.37 35.35 -5.29
CA ALA A 325 -5.72 34.16 -5.79
C ALA A 325 -5.69 33.04 -4.73
N ARG A 326 -5.38 33.39 -3.47
CA ARG A 326 -5.49 32.46 -2.34
C ARG A 326 -6.91 31.92 -2.19
N LYS A 327 -7.92 32.80 -2.20
CA LYS A 327 -9.33 32.38 -2.07
C LYS A 327 -9.73 31.43 -3.20
N ASN A 328 -9.40 31.76 -4.45
CA ASN A 328 -9.70 30.94 -5.62
C ASN A 328 -9.02 29.56 -5.54
N LEU A 329 -7.77 29.51 -5.06
CA LEU A 329 -7.05 28.26 -4.84
C LEU A 329 -7.74 27.37 -3.79
N MET A 330 -8.15 27.95 -2.65
CA MET A 330 -8.84 27.21 -1.60
C MET A 330 -10.22 26.71 -2.06
N GLN A 331 -10.96 27.52 -2.83
CA GLN A 331 -12.23 27.12 -3.44
C GLN A 331 -12.07 25.99 -4.46
N SER A 332 -11.07 26.10 -5.34
CA SER A 332 -10.73 25.05 -6.31
C SER A 332 -10.33 23.76 -5.60
N CYS A 333 -9.58 23.85 -4.49
CA CYS A 333 -9.19 22.69 -3.69
C CYS A 333 -10.40 22.02 -3.03
N ALA A 334 -11.32 22.80 -2.46
CA ALA A 334 -12.57 22.28 -1.91
C ALA A 334 -13.40 21.55 -2.99
N GLN A 335 -13.50 22.11 -4.20
CA GLN A 335 -14.17 21.46 -5.32
C GLN A 335 -13.48 20.16 -5.73
N TYR A 336 -12.15 20.18 -5.89
CA TYR A 336 -11.36 19.00 -6.22
C TYR A 336 -11.55 17.85 -5.22
N LEU A 337 -11.55 18.15 -3.93
CA LEU A 337 -11.67 17.14 -2.87
C LEU A 337 -13.10 16.62 -2.69
N ALA A 338 -14.11 17.49 -2.87
CA ALA A 338 -15.49 17.17 -2.56
C ALA A 338 -16.30 16.67 -3.77
N LYS A 339 -16.10 17.27 -4.94
CA LYS A 339 -16.97 17.11 -6.12
C LYS A 339 -16.33 16.27 -7.23
N GLU A 340 -15.02 16.34 -7.42
CA GLU A 340 -14.34 15.62 -8.50
C GLU A 340 -14.20 14.12 -8.16
N LYS A 341 -14.55 13.26 -9.12
CA LYS A 341 -14.64 11.81 -8.91
C LYS A 341 -13.89 10.99 -9.94
N ARG A 342 -13.52 9.77 -9.56
CA ARG A 342 -13.11 8.67 -10.44
C ARG A 342 -14.05 7.50 -10.19
N GLY A 343 -15.02 7.30 -11.09
CA GLY A 343 -16.21 6.49 -10.77
C GLY A 343 -17.01 7.20 -9.67
N ASP A 344 -17.39 6.48 -8.62
CA ASP A 344 -18.16 7.05 -7.50
C ASP A 344 -17.29 7.63 -6.36
N LEU A 345 -15.97 7.44 -6.44
CA LEU A 345 -15.04 7.80 -5.37
C LEU A 345 -14.28 9.11 -5.66
N PRO A 346 -13.84 9.85 -4.64
CA PRO A 346 -13.03 11.06 -4.80
C PRO A 346 -11.84 10.85 -5.75
N LEU A 347 -11.57 11.84 -6.61
CA LEU A 347 -10.48 11.80 -7.57
C LEU A 347 -9.12 11.74 -6.87
N ASP A 348 -8.94 12.56 -5.83
CA ASP A 348 -7.73 12.59 -5.01
C ASP A 348 -7.54 11.25 -4.26
N PRO A 349 -6.37 10.60 -4.39
CA PRO A 349 -6.13 9.30 -3.77
C PRO A 349 -6.04 9.37 -2.23
N VAL A 350 -5.58 10.48 -1.66
CA VAL A 350 -5.44 10.67 -0.22
C VAL A 350 -6.80 10.97 0.41
N ALA A 351 -7.63 11.78 -0.24
CA ALA A 351 -9.03 11.99 0.12
C ALA A 351 -9.80 10.67 0.10
N ARG A 352 -9.66 9.89 -0.98
CA ARG A 352 -10.28 8.57 -1.09
C ARG A 352 -9.86 7.65 0.06
N PHE A 353 -8.58 7.67 0.43
CA PHE A 353 -8.09 6.90 1.56
C PHE A 353 -8.70 7.34 2.89
N HIS A 354 -8.63 8.63 3.25
CA HIS A 354 -9.11 9.10 4.56
C HIS A 354 -10.63 9.05 4.70
N LEU A 355 -11.35 9.51 3.68
CA LEU A 355 -12.82 9.46 3.66
C LEU A 355 -13.29 7.99 3.62
N GLY A 356 -12.58 7.12 2.89
CA GLY A 356 -12.84 5.68 2.89
C GLY A 356 -12.57 5.01 4.23
N ASN A 357 -11.73 5.61 5.08
CA ASN A 357 -11.52 5.22 6.48
C ASN A 357 -12.50 5.91 7.46
N GLY A 358 -13.52 6.62 6.96
CA GLY A 358 -14.56 7.25 7.78
C GLY A 358 -14.22 8.63 8.33
N ALA A 359 -13.15 9.26 7.83
CA ALA A 359 -12.82 10.62 8.21
C ALA A 359 -13.80 11.65 7.61
N ARG A 360 -13.85 12.83 8.22
CA ARG A 360 -14.50 14.02 7.68
C ARG A 360 -13.45 14.97 7.12
N LEU A 361 -13.69 15.53 5.94
CA LEU A 361 -12.88 16.63 5.40
C LEU A 361 -13.07 17.87 6.29
N GLU A 362 -12.06 18.19 7.12
CA GLU A 362 -12.22 19.13 8.24
C GLU A 362 -11.79 20.54 7.89
N ARG A 363 -10.60 20.70 7.35
CA ARG A 363 -10.00 22.03 7.09
C ARG A 363 -9.02 21.98 5.94
N ILE A 364 -9.00 23.03 5.12
CA ILE A 364 -8.02 23.24 4.05
C ILE A 364 -7.00 24.25 4.56
N ASN A 365 -5.73 23.88 4.56
CA ASN A 365 -4.63 24.66 5.12
C ASN A 365 -3.82 25.29 3.99
N TRP A 366 -3.83 26.62 3.93
CA TRP A 366 -2.94 27.39 3.06
C TRP A 366 -1.49 27.31 3.56
N MET A 367 -0.54 27.08 2.64
CA MET A 367 0.89 26.95 2.96
C MET A 367 1.17 25.94 4.08
N GLY A 368 0.45 24.82 4.05
CA GLY A 368 0.66 23.72 4.98
C GLY A 368 1.93 22.92 4.70
N ASP A 369 2.37 22.87 3.44
CA ASP A 369 3.68 22.32 3.06
C ASP A 369 4.41 23.27 2.10
N THR A 370 5.37 24.02 2.64
CA THR A 370 6.17 24.97 1.86
C THR A 370 7.36 24.33 1.14
N SER A 371 7.53 23.01 1.20
CA SER A 371 8.58 22.32 0.45
C SER A 371 8.37 22.46 -1.06
N SER A 372 9.43 22.24 -1.85
CA SER A 372 9.34 22.20 -3.32
C SER A 372 8.32 21.15 -3.80
N ARG A 373 8.25 20.02 -3.11
CA ARG A 373 7.27 18.96 -3.36
C ARG A 373 5.84 19.41 -3.07
N GLY A 374 5.59 20.03 -1.92
CA GLY A 374 4.27 20.57 -1.56
C GLY A 374 3.77 21.62 -2.56
N HIS A 375 4.66 22.49 -3.02
CA HIS A 375 4.36 23.45 -4.08
C HIS A 375 4.02 22.76 -5.41
N ALA A 376 4.84 21.79 -5.83
CA ALA A 376 4.61 21.07 -7.09
C ALA A 376 3.29 20.27 -7.09
N GLN A 377 2.94 19.65 -5.97
CA GLN A 377 1.76 18.79 -5.87
C GLN A 377 0.44 19.57 -5.73
N SER A 378 0.43 20.60 -4.90
CA SER A 378 -0.81 21.27 -4.46
C SER A 378 -0.66 22.76 -4.15
N SER A 379 0.34 23.43 -4.69
CA SER A 379 0.62 24.86 -4.40
C SER A 379 0.73 25.13 -2.90
N GLY A 380 1.34 24.19 -2.17
CA GLY A 380 1.55 24.27 -0.72
C GLY A 380 0.33 24.00 0.14
N ILE A 381 -0.83 23.68 -0.45
CA ILE A 381 -2.04 23.33 0.31
C ILE A 381 -1.90 21.93 0.94
N MET A 382 -2.28 21.84 2.21
CA MET A 382 -2.51 20.58 2.93
C MET A 382 -3.93 20.56 3.51
N VAL A 383 -4.36 19.41 4.02
CA VAL A 383 -5.74 19.22 4.48
C VAL A 383 -5.75 18.45 5.79
N ASN A 384 -6.63 18.88 6.71
CA ASN A 384 -6.97 18.08 7.88
C ASN A 384 -8.18 17.18 7.59
N TYR A 385 -8.03 15.88 7.83
CA TYR A 385 -9.15 14.94 7.89
C TYR A 385 -9.39 14.52 9.35
N LEU A 386 -10.57 14.83 9.89
CA LEU A 386 -10.92 14.54 11.28
C LEU A 386 -11.55 13.15 11.41
N TYR A 387 -11.03 12.37 12.35
CA TYR A 387 -11.55 11.06 12.76
C TYR A 387 -12.33 11.19 14.07
N ASP A 388 -13.64 11.43 13.98
CA ASP A 388 -14.52 11.32 15.15
C ASP A 388 -14.95 9.87 15.34
N LEU A 389 -14.38 9.21 16.37
CA LEU A 389 -14.61 7.80 16.71
C LEU A 389 -16.09 7.38 16.79
N ARG A 390 -17.02 8.33 16.98
CA ARG A 390 -18.47 8.07 17.05
C ARG A 390 -19.17 8.05 15.69
N THR A 391 -18.53 8.60 14.65
CA THR A 391 -19.14 8.80 13.32
C THR A 391 -18.39 8.12 12.19
N ILE A 392 -17.26 7.47 12.48
CA ILE A 392 -16.40 6.82 11.49
C ILE A 392 -17.18 5.85 10.60
N GLU A 393 -18.01 4.97 11.17
CA GLU A 393 -18.82 4.01 10.42
C GLU A 393 -19.86 4.72 9.56
N ALA A 394 -20.56 5.71 10.10
CA ALA A 394 -21.57 6.45 9.35
C ALA A 394 -20.97 7.22 8.16
N ASN A 395 -19.80 7.83 8.36
CA ASN A 395 -19.09 8.53 7.30
C ASN A 395 -18.56 7.56 6.23
N HIS A 396 -18.05 6.39 6.66
CA HIS A 396 -17.61 5.33 5.78
C HIS A 396 -18.76 4.85 4.88
N GLU A 397 -19.91 4.52 5.46
CA GLU A 397 -21.10 4.09 4.72
C GLU A 397 -21.59 5.16 3.75
N ALA A 398 -21.62 6.43 4.17
CA ALA A 398 -22.01 7.54 3.29
C ALA A 398 -21.12 7.62 2.03
N LEU A 399 -19.81 7.39 2.16
CA LEU A 399 -18.93 7.38 1.00
C LEU A 399 -19.15 6.16 0.12
N TRP A 400 -19.13 4.95 0.69
CA TRP A 400 -19.13 3.71 -0.09
C TRP A 400 -20.49 3.37 -0.69
N ARG A 401 -21.60 3.79 -0.05
CA ARG A 401 -22.95 3.53 -0.55
C ARG A 401 -23.51 4.68 -1.38
N GLU A 402 -23.20 5.93 -1.02
CA GLU A 402 -23.83 7.11 -1.63
C GLU A 402 -22.84 7.97 -2.43
N GLY A 403 -21.53 7.66 -2.41
CA GLY A 403 -20.49 8.51 -3.01
C GLY A 403 -20.31 9.85 -2.28
N LYS A 404 -20.91 10.01 -1.09
CA LYS A 404 -21.05 11.27 -0.38
C LYS A 404 -19.82 11.59 0.47
N VAL A 405 -19.24 12.77 0.23
CA VAL A 405 -18.13 13.29 1.04
C VAL A 405 -18.68 14.02 2.26
N VAL A 406 -18.31 13.55 3.46
CA VAL A 406 -18.62 14.25 4.72
C VAL A 406 -17.57 15.33 4.94
N MET A 407 -18.03 16.56 5.21
CA MET A 407 -17.18 17.74 5.33
C MET A 407 -17.67 18.71 6.41
N SER A 408 -16.76 19.49 6.97
CA SER A 408 -17.07 20.52 7.98
C SER A 408 -17.85 21.70 7.40
N ARG A 409 -18.35 22.59 8.27
CA ARG A 409 -18.98 23.85 7.82
C ARG A 409 -17.98 24.78 7.14
N GLU A 410 -16.74 24.79 7.61
CA GLU A 410 -15.67 25.60 7.02
C GLU A 410 -15.43 25.18 5.56
N VAL A 411 -15.28 23.87 5.30
CA VAL A 411 -15.06 23.39 3.94
C VAL A 411 -16.25 23.67 3.03
N LYS A 412 -17.48 23.55 3.55
CA LYS A 412 -18.69 23.93 2.80
C LYS A 412 -18.73 25.40 2.42
N GLY A 413 -18.11 26.29 3.20
CA GLY A 413 -18.06 27.72 2.90
C GLY A 413 -17.21 28.06 1.66
N TYR A 414 -16.39 27.12 1.18
CA TYR A 414 -15.63 27.27 -0.07
C TYR A 414 -16.39 26.77 -1.32
N LEU A 415 -17.49 26.04 -1.16
CA LEU A 415 -18.29 25.44 -2.23
C LEU A 415 -19.54 26.26 -2.56
#